data_AF-A0A016WS11-F1
#
_entry.id   AF-A0A016WS11-F1
#
_cell.length_a   1.000
_cell.length_b   1.000
_cell.length_c   1.000
_cell.angle_alpha   90.00
_cell.angle_beta   90.00
_cell.angle_gamma   90.00
#
_symmetry.space_group_name_H-M   'P 1'
#
loop_
_entity.id
_entity.type
_entity.pdbx_description
1 polymer ?
#
loop_
_entity_poly.entity_id
_entity_poly.type
_entity_poly.pdbx_seq_one_letter_code
_entity_poly.pdbx_strand_id
1 'polypeptide(L)'
;MKRTKTQFMKNMYCEGERIELEESHITATSSYVYLGRSMNMENNLKEQLDRRRRAVWAAFGLLWGATYQLADLDLRAHLFDFSVVPALCYAAETWADTVAMSKTLRTIHRGFEPSLLRCSRRTQHQARLRSSDLRQIFRLRDPEEYVSKAKYRWVGHSMRREDDSWTKRTGVDSKRYETTTRGPPMRWADMFTARMN
;
A
#
# COMPACT_ATOMS: atom_id res chain seq x y z
N MET A 1 -3.04 30.86 3.99
CA MET A 1 -2.56 29.45 4.09
C MET A 1 -2.07 29.17 5.51
N LYS A 2 -2.26 27.97 6.09
CA LYS A 2 -1.67 27.64 7.42
C LYS A 2 -0.17 27.37 7.29
N ARG A 3 0.67 28.31 7.72
CA ARG A 3 2.14 28.27 7.57
C ARG A 3 2.77 27.02 8.20
N THR A 4 2.32 26.60 9.38
CA THR A 4 2.81 25.39 10.07
C THR A 4 2.48 24.07 9.35
N LYS A 5 1.55 24.06 8.40
CA LYS A 5 1.17 22.87 7.64
C LYS A 5 1.81 22.82 6.25
N THR A 6 2.54 23.85 5.87
CA THR A 6 3.15 23.95 4.54
C THR A 6 4.62 23.62 4.65
N GLN A 7 5.01 22.52 4.00
CA GLN A 7 6.39 22.06 3.91
C GLN A 7 6.67 21.72 2.46
N PHE A 8 7.93 21.76 2.05
CA PHE A 8 8.34 21.33 0.73
C PHE A 8 9.35 20.20 0.81
N MET A 9 9.39 19.38 -0.23
CA MET A 9 10.37 18.31 -0.39
C MET A 9 11.08 18.55 -1.72
N LYS A 10 12.41 18.40 -1.75
CA LYS A 10 13.25 18.66 -2.94
C LYS A 10 13.96 17.40 -3.38
N ASN A 11 14.08 17.17 -4.69
CA ASN A 11 14.90 16.08 -5.21
C ASN A 11 16.40 16.45 -5.22
N MET A 12 17.28 15.48 -5.47
CA MET A 12 18.73 15.70 -5.53
C MET A 12 19.20 16.56 -6.72
N TYR A 13 18.31 16.81 -7.68
CA TYR A 13 18.58 17.61 -8.89
C TYR A 13 18.12 19.06 -8.77
N CYS A 14 17.42 19.42 -7.68
CA CYS A 14 17.02 20.79 -7.41
C CYS A 14 18.17 21.53 -6.73
N GLU A 15 18.89 22.33 -7.50
CA GLU A 15 19.84 23.32 -6.98
C GLU A 15 19.04 24.53 -6.45
N GLY A 16 19.14 24.79 -5.14
CA GLY A 16 18.42 25.87 -4.46
C GLY A 16 18.11 25.54 -3.00
N GLU A 17 18.39 26.49 -2.10
CA GLU A 17 18.35 26.21 -0.66
C GLU A 17 17.03 26.59 0.01
N ARG A 18 16.21 27.50 -0.56
CA ARG A 18 15.06 28.10 0.17
C ARG A 18 13.91 28.46 -0.77
N ILE A 19 12.69 28.10 -0.38
CA ILE A 19 11.45 28.60 -0.99
C ILE A 19 10.86 29.62 -0.02
N GLU A 20 10.77 30.86 -0.49
CA GLU A 20 10.13 31.95 0.24
C GLU A 20 8.70 32.14 -0.24
N LEU A 21 7.80 32.33 0.72
CA LEU A 21 6.41 32.62 0.43
C LEU A 21 5.92 33.70 1.40
N GLU A 22 5.52 34.85 0.86
CA GLU A 22 5.04 36.00 1.65
C GLU A 22 6.00 36.35 2.81
N GLU A 23 7.29 36.51 2.48
CA GLU A 23 8.37 36.88 3.44
C GLU A 23 8.65 35.83 4.53
N SER A 24 8.16 34.59 4.37
CA SER A 24 8.41 33.48 5.30
C SER A 24 9.02 32.27 4.59
N HIS A 25 10.01 31.65 5.25
CA HIS A 25 10.66 30.45 4.73
C HIS A 25 9.77 29.21 4.94
N ILE A 26 9.52 28.47 3.86
CA ILE A 26 8.87 27.16 3.95
C ILE A 26 9.89 26.14 4.46
N THR A 27 9.50 25.31 5.43
CA THR A 27 10.38 24.27 5.96
C THR A 27 10.58 23.15 4.94
N ALA A 28 11.84 22.79 4.68
CA ALA A 28 12.20 21.61 3.92
C ALA A 28 12.03 20.34 4.79
N THR A 29 11.45 19.28 4.24
CA THR A 29 11.30 17.98 4.91
C THR A 29 11.79 16.83 4.03
N SER A 30 12.26 15.76 4.67
CA SER A 30 12.67 14.51 3.99
C SER A 30 11.53 13.49 3.87
N SER A 31 10.43 13.68 4.59
CA SER A 31 9.20 12.92 4.43
C SER A 31 7.96 13.77 4.70
N TYR A 32 6.84 13.43 4.03
CA TYR A 32 5.55 14.04 4.29
C TYR A 32 4.42 13.07 3.97
N VAL A 33 3.23 13.34 4.52
CA VAL A 33 2.02 12.58 4.24
C VAL A 33 1.14 13.39 3.32
N TYR A 34 0.90 12.87 2.12
CA TYR A 34 0.01 13.48 1.15
C TYR A 34 -1.07 12.50 0.72
N LEU A 35 -2.33 12.94 0.80
CA LEU A 35 -3.51 12.10 0.53
C LEU A 35 -3.44 10.75 1.25
N GLY A 36 -2.99 10.76 2.51
CA GLY A 36 -2.84 9.55 3.33
C GLY A 36 -1.64 8.65 2.99
N ARG A 37 -0.90 8.89 1.91
CA ARG A 37 0.35 8.18 1.58
C ARG A 37 1.55 8.92 2.17
N SER A 38 2.41 8.20 2.89
CA SER A 38 3.73 8.69 3.26
C SER A 38 4.67 8.61 2.05
N MET A 39 5.32 9.73 1.77
CA MET A 39 6.36 9.87 0.76
C MET A 39 7.64 10.30 1.45
N ASN A 40 8.77 9.73 1.04
CA ASN A 40 10.07 10.11 1.56
C ASN A 40 11.12 10.13 0.44
N MET A 41 12.23 10.80 0.74
CA MET A 41 13.36 10.98 -0.17
C MET A 41 14.08 9.69 -0.55
N GLU A 42 14.01 8.67 0.29
CA GLU A 42 14.65 7.36 0.07
C GLU A 42 13.79 6.41 -0.78
N ASN A 43 12.57 6.82 -1.16
CA ASN A 43 11.57 5.97 -1.80
C ASN A 43 11.30 4.65 -1.03
N ASN A 44 11.42 4.71 0.30
CA ASN A 44 11.25 3.57 1.20
C ASN A 44 9.77 3.42 1.59
N LEU A 45 9.23 2.21 1.41
CA LEU A 45 7.83 1.92 1.73
C LEU A 45 7.58 1.55 3.20
N LYS A 46 8.63 1.44 4.03
CA LYS A 46 8.53 1.03 5.43
C LYS A 46 7.56 1.90 6.23
N GLU A 47 7.75 3.22 6.20
CA GLU A 47 6.88 4.14 6.94
C GLU A 47 5.42 4.04 6.47
N GLN A 48 5.21 3.96 5.15
CA GLN A 48 3.89 3.76 4.58
C GLN A 48 3.25 2.45 5.07
N LEU A 49 3.99 1.35 5.07
CA LEU A 49 3.49 0.05 5.53
C LEU A 49 3.17 0.04 7.03
N ASP A 50 3.99 0.68 7.85
CA ASP A 50 3.71 0.82 9.28
C ASP A 50 2.44 1.64 9.53
N ARG A 51 2.22 2.70 8.73
CA ARG A 51 0.97 3.48 8.77
C ARG A 51 -0.23 2.63 8.35
N ARG A 52 -0.11 1.84 7.27
CA ARG A 52 -1.18 0.92 6.84
C ARG A 52 -1.48 -0.13 7.89
N ARG A 53 -0.45 -0.72 8.51
CA ARG A 53 -0.61 -1.66 9.63
C ARG A 53 -1.40 -1.03 10.79
N ARG A 54 -1.09 0.21 11.17
CA ARG A 54 -1.86 0.95 12.20
C ARG A 54 -3.30 1.23 11.76
N ALA A 55 -3.50 1.61 10.50
CA ALA A 55 -4.84 1.85 9.95
C ALA A 55 -5.70 0.58 9.96
N VAL A 56 -5.13 -0.58 9.62
CA VAL A 56 -5.80 -1.88 9.73
C VAL A 56 -6.18 -2.17 11.16
N TRP A 57 -5.26 -1.98 12.12
CA TRP A 57 -5.58 -2.16 13.54
C TRP A 57 -6.73 -1.27 14.01
N ALA A 58 -6.75 0.00 13.59
CA ALA A 58 -7.83 0.92 13.94
C ALA A 58 -9.17 0.49 13.30
N ALA A 59 -9.18 0.17 12.01
CA ALA A 59 -10.37 -0.26 11.28
C ALA A 59 -10.94 -1.56 11.85
N PHE A 60 -10.06 -2.54 12.08
CA PHE A 60 -10.46 -3.84 12.59
C PHE A 60 -10.82 -3.80 14.08
N GLY A 61 -10.14 -2.97 14.87
CA GLY A 61 -10.42 -2.79 16.30
C GLY A 61 -11.86 -2.35 16.58
N LEU A 62 -12.42 -1.48 15.74
CA LEU A 62 -13.83 -1.05 15.83
C LEU A 62 -14.81 -2.21 15.57
N LEU A 63 -14.43 -3.13 14.68
CA LEU A 63 -15.25 -4.29 14.31
C LEU A 63 -14.97 -5.51 15.18
N TRP A 64 -13.92 -5.49 15.99
CA TRP A 64 -13.48 -6.64 16.78
C TRP A 64 -14.61 -7.17 17.68
N GLY A 65 -15.31 -6.28 18.40
CA GLY A 65 -16.44 -6.67 19.24
C GLY A 65 -17.57 -7.36 18.46
N ALA A 66 -17.95 -6.79 17.31
CA ALA A 66 -19.01 -7.34 16.46
C ALA A 66 -18.60 -8.68 15.83
N THR A 67 -17.39 -8.77 15.28
CA THR A 67 -16.85 -10.01 14.70
C THR A 67 -16.74 -11.13 15.72
N TYR A 68 -16.43 -10.82 16.98
CA TYR A 68 -16.38 -11.81 18.06
C TYR A 68 -17.77 -12.29 18.50
N GLN A 69 -18.83 -11.53 18.29
CA GLN A 69 -20.20 -11.95 18.62
C GLN A 69 -20.84 -12.77 17.48
N LEU A 70 -20.47 -12.52 16.22
CA LEU A 70 -21.02 -13.19 15.05
C LEU A 70 -20.69 -14.68 14.99
N ALA A 71 -21.72 -15.53 15.05
CA ALA A 71 -21.58 -16.99 14.95
C ALA A 71 -21.24 -17.44 13.51
N ASP A 72 -21.81 -16.76 12.51
CA ASP A 72 -21.62 -17.04 11.09
C ASP A 72 -20.17 -16.79 10.66
N LEU A 73 -19.50 -17.86 10.20
CA LEU A 73 -18.11 -17.86 9.75
C LEU A 73 -17.91 -17.05 8.46
N ASP A 74 -18.85 -17.14 7.53
CA ASP A 74 -18.77 -16.49 6.21
C ASP A 74 -18.96 -14.99 6.36
N LEU A 75 -19.92 -14.57 7.20
CA LEU A 75 -20.13 -13.15 7.49
C LEU A 75 -18.91 -12.52 8.19
N ARG A 76 -18.26 -13.26 9.10
CA ARG A 76 -17.00 -12.81 9.73
C ARG A 76 -15.88 -12.64 8.72
N ALA A 77 -15.68 -13.63 7.85
CA ALA A 77 -14.69 -13.56 6.78
C ALA A 77 -14.95 -12.37 5.85
N HIS A 78 -16.21 -12.12 5.52
CA HIS A 78 -16.60 -10.96 4.69
C HIS A 78 -16.30 -9.62 5.37
N LEU A 79 -16.65 -9.45 6.64
CA LEU A 79 -16.35 -8.24 7.42
C LEU A 79 -14.84 -8.01 7.59
N PHE A 80 -14.09 -9.09 7.77
CA PHE A 80 -12.64 -9.06 7.81
C PHE A 80 -12.07 -8.56 6.48
N ASP A 81 -12.45 -9.18 5.36
CA ASP A 81 -11.98 -8.79 4.03
C ASP A 81 -12.38 -7.34 3.69
N PHE A 82 -13.58 -6.92 4.08
CA PHE A 82 -14.08 -5.56 3.85
C PHE A 82 -13.32 -4.49 4.64
N SER A 83 -12.84 -4.82 5.84
CA SER A 83 -12.17 -3.85 6.73
C SER A 83 -10.65 -3.86 6.61
N VAL A 84 -10.05 -5.06 6.56
CA VAL A 84 -8.61 -5.27 6.60
C VAL A 84 -7.97 -5.01 5.24
N VAL A 85 -8.50 -5.61 4.17
CA VAL A 85 -7.84 -5.56 2.85
C VAL A 85 -7.81 -4.12 2.29
N PRO A 86 -8.91 -3.34 2.30
CA PRO A 86 -8.88 -1.95 1.83
C PRO A 86 -7.99 -1.04 2.68
N ALA A 87 -8.03 -1.18 4.01
CA ALA A 87 -7.19 -0.38 4.91
C ALA A 87 -5.69 -0.68 4.70
N LEU A 88 -5.36 -1.96 4.51
CA LEU A 88 -4.00 -2.43 4.28
C LEU A 88 -3.48 -1.97 2.93
N CYS A 89 -4.27 -2.11 1.87
CA CYS A 89 -3.85 -1.90 0.48
C CYS A 89 -4.14 -0.49 -0.06
N TYR A 90 -4.45 0.47 0.81
CA TYR A 90 -4.70 1.84 0.39
C TYR A 90 -3.45 2.47 -0.25
N ALA A 91 -3.64 3.08 -1.42
CA ALA A 91 -2.60 3.63 -2.28
C ALA A 91 -1.61 2.60 -2.85
N ALA A 92 -1.96 1.31 -2.84
CA ALA A 92 -1.08 0.24 -3.32
C ALA A 92 -0.80 0.29 -4.82
N GLU A 93 -1.65 0.96 -5.60
CA GLU A 93 -1.43 1.25 -7.01
C GLU A 93 -0.13 2.04 -7.25
N THR A 94 0.32 2.79 -6.25
CA THR A 94 1.51 3.64 -6.31
C THR A 94 2.78 2.99 -5.77
N TRP A 95 2.70 1.75 -5.26
CA TRP A 95 3.83 1.04 -4.68
C TRP A 95 4.58 0.22 -5.74
N ALA A 96 5.90 0.09 -5.56
CA ALA A 96 6.69 -0.85 -6.34
C ALA A 96 6.22 -2.29 -6.09
N ASP A 97 6.05 -3.11 -7.15
CA ASP A 97 5.91 -4.56 -7.00
C ASP A 97 7.27 -5.15 -6.64
N THR A 98 7.45 -5.43 -5.37
CA THR A 98 8.63 -6.16 -4.91
C THR A 98 8.19 -7.37 -4.13
N VAL A 99 8.95 -8.45 -4.21
CA VAL A 99 8.70 -9.65 -3.39
C VAL A 99 8.72 -9.29 -1.89
N ALA A 100 9.55 -8.33 -1.48
CA ALA A 100 9.60 -7.83 -0.11
C ALA A 100 8.30 -7.12 0.32
N MET A 101 7.69 -6.33 -0.58
CA MET A 101 6.39 -5.70 -0.37
C MET A 101 5.30 -6.76 -0.18
N SER A 102 5.16 -7.70 -1.13
CA SER A 102 4.14 -8.76 -1.06
C SER A 102 4.29 -9.62 0.21
N LYS A 103 5.53 -9.98 0.59
CA LYS A 103 5.81 -10.68 1.85
C LYS A 103 5.38 -9.89 3.08
N THR A 104 5.64 -8.58 3.09
CA THR A 104 5.24 -7.72 4.23
C THR A 104 3.73 -7.60 4.34
N LEU A 105 3.03 -7.39 3.22
CA LEU A 105 1.56 -7.33 3.19
C LEU A 105 0.93 -8.62 3.69
N ARG A 106 1.40 -9.77 3.20
CA ARG A 106 0.96 -11.09 3.69
C ARG A 106 1.25 -11.26 5.17
N THR A 107 2.40 -10.81 5.66
CA THR A 107 2.75 -10.92 7.09
C THR A 107 1.82 -10.09 7.97
N ILE A 108 1.48 -8.87 7.54
CA ILE A 108 0.52 -8.02 8.24
C ILE A 108 -0.86 -8.67 8.23
N HIS A 109 -1.37 -9.05 7.05
CA HIS A 109 -2.67 -9.70 6.86
C HIS A 109 -2.81 -10.97 7.72
N ARG A 110 -1.80 -11.84 7.66
CA ARG A 110 -1.69 -13.06 8.48
C ARG A 110 -1.79 -12.78 9.97
N GLY A 111 -1.36 -11.61 10.40
CA GLY A 111 -1.42 -11.24 11.80
C GLY A 111 -2.83 -11.11 12.36
N PHE A 112 -3.81 -10.87 11.49
CA PHE A 112 -5.21 -10.70 11.85
C PHE A 112 -6.04 -11.96 11.61
N GLU A 113 -5.62 -12.90 10.76
CA GLU A 113 -6.34 -14.16 10.49
C GLU A 113 -6.80 -14.94 11.74
N PRO A 114 -6.03 -15.05 12.85
CA PRO A 114 -6.48 -15.79 14.03
C PRO A 114 -7.77 -15.26 14.67
N SER A 115 -8.06 -13.97 14.47
CA SER A 115 -9.30 -13.34 14.96
C SER A 115 -10.56 -13.99 14.38
N LEU A 116 -10.48 -14.53 13.15
CA LEU A 116 -11.59 -15.19 12.49
C LEU A 116 -11.99 -16.50 13.15
N LEU A 117 -11.04 -17.20 13.77
CA LEU A 117 -11.31 -18.42 14.54
C LEU A 117 -11.65 -18.14 16.00
N ARG A 118 -11.63 -16.86 16.43
CA ARG A 118 -11.66 -16.47 17.84
C ARG A 118 -10.56 -17.15 18.66
N CYS A 119 -9.50 -17.63 18.00
CA CYS A 119 -8.45 -18.41 18.63
C CYS A 119 -7.20 -17.55 18.74
N SER A 120 -6.48 -17.69 19.85
CA SER A 120 -5.16 -17.08 19.95
C SER A 120 -4.20 -17.75 18.95
N ARG A 121 -3.12 -17.05 18.55
CA ARG A 121 -2.05 -17.68 17.75
C ARG A 121 -1.48 -18.94 18.40
N ARG A 122 -1.45 -18.99 19.74
CA ARG A 122 -1.01 -20.17 20.49
C ARG A 122 -1.95 -21.34 20.27
N THR A 123 -3.26 -21.10 20.36
CA THR A 123 -4.30 -22.11 20.12
C THR A 123 -4.25 -22.60 18.66
N GLN A 124 -4.08 -21.70 17.70
CA GLN A 124 -3.90 -22.05 16.30
C GLN A 124 -2.68 -22.97 16.08
N HIS A 125 -1.55 -22.63 16.70
CA HIS A 125 -0.32 -23.43 16.62
C HIS A 125 -0.49 -24.81 17.27
N GLN A 126 -1.17 -24.88 18.43
CA GLN A 126 -1.48 -26.14 19.10
C GLN A 126 -2.40 -27.03 18.24
N ALA A 127 -3.37 -26.43 17.55
CA ALA A 127 -4.22 -27.11 16.58
C ALA A 127 -3.51 -27.44 15.25
N ARG A 128 -2.23 -27.08 15.10
CA ARG A 128 -1.41 -27.26 13.88
C ARG A 128 -2.03 -26.65 12.62
N LEU A 129 -2.89 -25.63 12.77
CA LEU A 129 -3.55 -24.96 11.66
C LEU A 129 -2.61 -23.94 11.01
N ARG A 130 -2.28 -24.13 9.73
CA ARG A 130 -1.48 -23.18 8.96
C ARG A 130 -2.38 -22.04 8.48
N SER A 131 -1.76 -20.89 8.21
CA SER A 131 -2.45 -19.75 7.58
C SER A 131 -2.96 -20.02 6.17
N SER A 132 -2.39 -21.00 5.46
CA SER A 132 -2.98 -21.52 4.21
C SER A 132 -4.34 -22.14 4.48
N ASP A 133 -4.43 -22.95 5.54
CA ASP A 133 -5.63 -23.70 5.90
C ASP A 133 -6.73 -22.73 6.31
N LEU A 134 -6.40 -21.70 7.10
CA LEU A 134 -7.35 -20.64 7.44
C LEU A 134 -7.88 -19.92 6.21
N ARG A 135 -6.99 -19.53 5.29
CA ARG A 135 -7.41 -18.84 4.06
C ARG A 135 -8.27 -19.73 3.18
N GLN A 136 -8.02 -21.04 3.14
CA GLN A 136 -8.86 -21.98 2.42
C GLN A 136 -10.24 -22.17 3.08
N ILE A 137 -10.27 -22.33 4.42
CA ILE A 137 -11.50 -22.49 5.19
C ILE A 137 -12.39 -21.26 5.06
N PHE A 138 -11.82 -20.06 5.24
CA PHE A 138 -12.54 -18.79 5.25
C PHE A 138 -12.61 -18.09 3.88
N ARG A 139 -12.03 -18.71 2.83
CA ARG A 139 -11.95 -18.17 1.46
C ARG A 139 -11.46 -16.71 1.41
N LEU A 140 -10.51 -16.36 2.28
CA LEU A 140 -10.00 -14.99 2.39
C LEU A 140 -9.22 -14.60 1.15
N ARG A 141 -9.39 -13.35 0.74
CA ARG A 141 -8.65 -12.80 -0.40
C ARG A 141 -7.17 -12.60 -0.06
N ASP A 142 -6.26 -12.95 -0.98
CA ASP A 142 -4.85 -12.57 -0.82
C ASP A 142 -4.72 -11.04 -1.03
N PRO A 143 -4.09 -10.29 -0.10
CA PRO A 143 -3.84 -8.87 -0.30
C PRO A 143 -3.09 -8.57 -1.61
N GLU A 144 -2.22 -9.46 -2.08
CA GLU A 144 -1.51 -9.27 -3.36
C GLU A 144 -2.47 -9.27 -4.57
N GLU A 145 -3.53 -10.05 -4.53
CA GLU A 145 -4.57 -10.04 -5.57
C GLU A 145 -5.30 -8.69 -5.59
N TYR A 146 -5.58 -8.12 -4.41
CA TYR A 146 -6.19 -6.80 -4.30
C TYR A 146 -5.27 -5.70 -4.83
N VAL A 147 -3.99 -5.72 -4.45
CA VAL A 147 -2.99 -4.77 -4.96
C VAL A 147 -2.89 -4.86 -6.48
N SER A 148 -2.85 -6.07 -7.02
CA SER A 148 -2.82 -6.30 -8.47
C SER A 148 -4.06 -5.70 -9.15
N LYS A 149 -5.26 -5.99 -8.64
CA LYS A 149 -6.52 -5.41 -9.16
C LYS A 149 -6.55 -3.88 -9.08
N ALA A 150 -6.08 -3.30 -7.97
CA ALA A 150 -6.00 -1.85 -7.81
C ALA A 150 -5.07 -1.21 -8.86
N LYS A 151 -3.90 -1.82 -9.09
CA LYS A 151 -2.96 -1.42 -10.14
C LYS A 151 -3.60 -1.50 -11.52
N TYR A 152 -4.20 -2.62 -11.91
CA TYR A 152 -4.87 -2.77 -13.21
C TYR A 152 -6.00 -1.76 -13.43
N ARG A 153 -6.82 -1.52 -12.39
CA ARG A 153 -7.89 -0.50 -12.45
C ARG A 153 -7.31 0.90 -12.71
N TRP A 154 -6.21 1.24 -12.03
CA TRP A 154 -5.52 2.52 -12.22
C TRP A 154 -4.89 2.65 -13.61
N VAL A 155 -4.26 1.59 -14.14
CA VAL A 155 -3.77 1.55 -15.52
C VAL A 155 -4.90 1.82 -16.49
N GLY A 156 -5.99 1.05 -16.38
CA GLY A 156 -7.13 1.17 -17.28
C GLY A 156 -7.75 2.57 -17.22
N HIS A 157 -7.82 3.16 -16.02
CA HIS A 157 -8.25 4.56 -15.85
C HIS A 157 -7.31 5.54 -16.55
N SER A 158 -6.00 5.37 -16.41
CA SER A 158 -5.00 6.24 -17.02
C SER A 158 -5.00 6.13 -18.56
N MET A 159 -5.17 4.91 -19.10
CA MET A 159 -5.22 4.65 -20.54
C MET A 159 -6.46 5.25 -21.22
N ARG A 160 -7.61 5.29 -20.51
CA ARG A 160 -8.84 5.90 -21.01
C ARG A 160 -8.81 7.42 -21.05
N ARG A 161 -7.81 8.07 -20.45
CA ARG A 161 -7.68 9.52 -20.52
C ARG A 161 -7.14 9.94 -21.88
N GLU A 162 -7.83 10.88 -22.50
CA GLU A 162 -7.40 11.56 -23.73
C GLU A 162 -6.45 12.72 -23.45
N ASP A 163 -6.33 13.15 -22.18
CA ASP A 163 -5.43 14.21 -21.78
C ASP A 163 -3.95 13.82 -21.91
N ASP A 164 -3.11 14.80 -22.23
CA ASP A 164 -1.66 14.67 -22.23
C ASP A 164 -1.10 14.91 -20.81
N SER A 165 -1.74 14.26 -19.83
CA SER A 165 -1.41 14.46 -18.42
C SER A 165 -0.01 13.91 -18.11
N TRP A 166 0.63 14.53 -17.12
CA TRP A 166 1.92 14.08 -16.59
C TRP A 166 1.94 12.59 -16.24
N THR A 167 0.81 12.03 -15.79
CA THR A 167 0.67 10.60 -15.47
C THR A 167 0.88 9.71 -16.69
N LYS A 168 0.38 10.09 -17.86
CA LYS A 168 0.53 9.34 -19.11
C LYS A 168 1.97 9.43 -19.65
N ARG A 169 2.50 10.67 -19.71
CA ARG A 169 3.88 10.97 -20.15
C ARG A 169 4.95 10.28 -19.30
N THR A 170 4.78 10.23 -17.97
CA THR A 170 5.80 9.70 -17.05
C THR A 170 5.61 8.23 -16.67
N GLY A 171 4.37 7.74 -16.70
CA GLY A 171 4.02 6.40 -16.22
C GLY A 171 3.93 5.33 -17.32
N VAL A 172 3.49 5.71 -18.52
CA VAL A 172 3.25 4.79 -19.65
C VAL A 172 4.28 5.01 -20.75
N ASP A 173 4.54 6.27 -21.10
CA ASP A 173 5.29 6.63 -22.33
C ASP A 173 6.74 7.08 -22.06
N SER A 174 7.22 7.08 -20.81
CA SER A 174 8.55 7.63 -20.49
C SER A 174 9.69 6.74 -20.98
N LYS A 175 10.59 7.27 -21.82
CA LYS A 175 11.94 6.72 -22.05
C LYS A 175 12.88 7.26 -20.96
N ARG A 176 13.62 6.39 -20.27
CA ARG A 176 14.70 6.81 -19.35
C ARG A 176 16.05 6.75 -20.06
N TYR A 177 16.85 7.78 -19.84
CA TYR A 177 18.17 7.97 -20.46
C TYR A 177 19.34 7.40 -19.62
N GLU A 178 19.09 6.87 -18.42
CA GLU A 178 20.18 6.44 -17.52
C GLU A 178 19.99 5.02 -16.95
N THR A 179 21.06 4.24 -17.05
CA THR A 179 21.25 2.91 -16.44
C THR A 179 22.02 3.05 -15.12
N THR A 180 21.53 2.40 -14.05
CA THR A 180 22.30 2.23 -12.81
C THR A 180 23.17 0.97 -12.89
N THR A 181 24.16 0.80 -12.01
CA THR A 181 25.02 -0.40 -11.91
C THR A 181 24.24 -1.71 -11.72
N ARG A 182 22.97 -1.64 -11.32
CA ARG A 182 22.05 -2.79 -11.14
C ARG A 182 21.08 -2.98 -12.31
N GLY A 183 21.30 -2.29 -13.42
CA GLY A 183 20.34 -2.18 -14.52
C GLY A 183 19.27 -1.10 -14.27
N PRO A 184 18.39 -0.85 -15.23
CA PRO A 184 17.28 0.06 -15.03
C PRO A 184 16.27 -0.55 -14.03
N PRO A 185 15.79 0.20 -13.03
CA PRO A 185 14.67 -0.26 -12.21
C PRO A 185 13.45 -0.53 -13.10
N MET A 186 12.75 -1.65 -12.83
CA MET A 186 11.58 -2.11 -13.61
C MET A 186 10.56 -0.97 -13.77
N ARG A 187 10.13 -0.67 -15.01
CA ARG A 187 9.10 0.34 -15.23
C ARG A 187 7.78 -0.13 -14.63
N TRP A 188 6.94 0.83 -14.26
CA TRP A 188 5.58 0.52 -13.82
C TRP A 188 4.79 -0.20 -14.92
N ALA A 189 4.99 0.17 -16.19
CA ALA A 189 4.47 -0.55 -17.36
C ALA A 189 5.04 -1.98 -17.48
N ASP A 190 6.37 -2.15 -17.33
CA ASP A 190 7.04 -3.46 -17.47
C ASP A 190 6.53 -4.49 -16.44
N MET A 191 6.13 -4.04 -15.25
CA MET A 191 5.50 -4.89 -14.24
C MET A 191 4.23 -5.59 -14.74
N PHE A 192 3.47 -4.94 -15.62
CA PHE A 192 2.26 -5.53 -16.20
C PHE A 192 2.60 -6.51 -17.31
N THR A 193 3.55 -6.16 -18.18
CA THR A 193 4.02 -7.03 -19.26
C THR A 193 4.61 -8.33 -18.70
N ALA A 194 5.38 -8.24 -17.60
CA ALA A 194 6.00 -9.39 -16.94
C ALA A 194 4.99 -10.33 -16.25
N ARG A 195 3.75 -9.90 -15.99
CA ARG A 195 2.70 -10.71 -15.35
C ARG A 195 1.69 -11.32 -16.34
N MET A 196 1.72 -10.91 -17.60
CA MET A 196 0.85 -11.46 -18.66
C MET A 196 1.50 -12.57 -19.47
N ASN A 197 2.81 -12.77 -19.32
CA ASN A 197 3.58 -13.89 -19.86
C ASN A 197 3.82 -14.94 -18.77
#